data_AF-A0A1F2RER1-F1
#
_entry.id   AF-A0A1F2RER1-F1
#
_cell.length_a   1.000
_cell.length_b   1.000
_cell.length_c   1.000
_cell.angle_alpha   90.00
_cell.angle_beta   90.00
_cell.angle_gamma   90.00
#
_symmetry.space_group_name_H-M   'P 1'
#
loop_
_entity.id
_entity.type
_entity.pdbx_description
1 polymer ?
#
loop_
_entity_poly.entity_id
_entity_poly.type
_entity_poly.pdbx_seq_one_letter_code
_entity_poly.pdbx_strand_id
1 'polypeptide(L)'
;MKRHNILFGTAGALMLVMVGWNLVATAQQAAPAKQKEVVRIGRDHQLGGVTLKPGTYLVIHKDMGDKQGVEACTFVYRGTSETEKDLAVKTICRRTQAEAVKQFKIESTRQADGSLVVHSIQFPNDGDVHNLGGEAGAEHSHSTTKP
;
A
#
# COMPACT_ATOMS: atom_id res chain seq x y z
N MET A 1 -26.36 -66.38 -51.88
CA MET A 1 -25.07 -65.99 -52.50
C MET A 1 -25.43 -64.97 -53.59
N LYS A 2 -25.20 -63.66 -53.48
CA LYS A 2 -23.92 -62.96 -53.44
C LYS A 2 -24.16 -61.57 -52.82
N ARG A 3 -23.31 -61.20 -51.87
CA ARG A 3 -23.15 -59.84 -51.35
C ARG A 3 -22.26 -59.03 -52.29
N HIS A 4 -22.34 -57.70 -52.16
CA HIS A 4 -21.29 -56.69 -52.26
C HIS A 4 -21.74 -55.50 -53.12
N ASN A 5 -22.08 -54.40 -52.46
CA ASN A 5 -21.73 -53.06 -52.93
C ASN A 5 -20.86 -52.44 -51.84
N ILE A 6 -19.60 -52.21 -52.21
CA ILE A 6 -18.60 -51.45 -51.47
C ILE A 6 -18.86 -49.99 -51.82
N LEU A 7 -18.92 -49.09 -50.84
CA LEU A 7 -18.36 -47.75 -51.05
C LEU A 7 -17.80 -47.20 -49.74
N PHE A 8 -16.57 -46.74 -49.88
CA PHE A 8 -15.66 -46.19 -48.89
C PHE A 8 -16.09 -44.82 -48.37
N GLY A 9 -15.60 -44.49 -47.18
CA GLY A 9 -15.17 -43.12 -46.86
C GLY A 9 -16.17 -42.33 -46.03
N THR A 10 -15.90 -42.17 -44.74
CA THR A 10 -15.07 -41.07 -44.22
C THR A 10 -15.04 -41.16 -42.69
N ALA A 11 -14.07 -41.92 -42.17
CA ALA A 11 -13.50 -41.62 -40.86
C ALA A 11 -12.62 -40.38 -41.03
N GLY A 12 -12.96 -39.28 -40.36
CA GLY A 12 -12.10 -38.09 -40.37
C GLY A 12 -12.74 -36.89 -39.69
N ALA A 13 -11.94 -36.22 -38.85
CA ALA A 13 -12.21 -34.93 -38.21
C ALA A 13 -13.07 -34.95 -36.94
N LEU A 14 -12.59 -35.71 -35.96
CA LEU A 14 -12.48 -35.20 -34.59
C LEU A 14 -11.61 -33.93 -34.57
N MET A 15 -11.99 -33.00 -33.69
CA MET A 15 -11.25 -31.85 -33.15
C MET A 15 -11.31 -30.51 -33.90
N LEU A 16 -11.25 -29.46 -33.06
CA LEU A 16 -10.94 -28.04 -33.31
C LEU A 16 -12.22 -27.16 -33.46
N VAL A 17 -12.51 -26.15 -32.63
CA VAL A 17 -11.82 -25.46 -31.54
C VAL A 17 -12.89 -24.84 -30.64
N MET A 18 -12.82 -25.08 -29.33
CA MET A 18 -13.52 -24.24 -28.35
C MET A 18 -12.87 -22.86 -28.38
N VAL A 19 -13.48 -21.91 -29.06
CA VAL A 19 -13.05 -20.51 -28.99
C VAL A 19 -13.59 -19.95 -27.67
N GLY A 20 -12.86 -20.24 -26.60
CA GLY A 20 -12.99 -19.54 -25.34
C GLY A 20 -12.50 -18.12 -25.54
N TRP A 21 -13.42 -17.17 -25.71
CA TRP A 21 -13.12 -15.77 -25.49
C TRP A 21 -12.87 -15.55 -23.99
N ASN A 22 -11.67 -15.89 -23.54
CA ASN A 22 -11.07 -15.22 -22.40
C ASN A 22 -10.76 -13.80 -22.88
N LEU A 23 -11.72 -12.90 -22.72
CA LEU A 23 -11.45 -11.47 -22.76
C LEU A 23 -10.45 -11.22 -21.64
N VAL A 24 -9.19 -11.12 -22.05
CA VAL A 24 -8.09 -10.57 -21.28
C VAL A 24 -8.58 -9.21 -20.80
N ALA A 25 -8.97 -9.14 -19.53
CA ALA A 25 -9.12 -7.89 -18.83
C ALA A 25 -7.74 -7.23 -18.91
N THR A 26 -7.60 -6.30 -19.86
CA THR A 26 -6.48 -5.36 -19.89
C THR A 26 -6.48 -4.73 -18.51
N ALA A 27 -5.48 -5.10 -17.70
CA ALA A 27 -5.20 -4.45 -16.45
C ALA A 27 -5.11 -2.95 -16.76
N GLN A 28 -6.19 -2.23 -16.44
CA GLN A 28 -6.08 -0.81 -16.15
C GLN A 28 -4.90 -0.75 -15.20
N GLN A 29 -3.82 -0.08 -15.61
CA GLN A 29 -2.72 0.23 -14.71
C GLN A 29 -3.37 0.87 -13.49
N ALA A 30 -3.55 0.06 -12.44
CA ALA A 30 -4.32 0.43 -11.29
C ALA A 30 -3.64 1.69 -10.77
N ALA A 31 -4.39 2.79 -10.68
CA ALA A 31 -3.90 3.95 -9.98
C ALA A 31 -3.29 3.45 -8.66
N PRO A 32 -2.09 3.91 -8.27
CA PRO A 32 -1.40 3.38 -7.13
C PRO A 32 -2.35 3.27 -5.93
N ALA A 33 -2.42 2.10 -5.32
CA ALA A 33 -3.41 1.80 -4.30
C ALA A 33 -3.21 2.74 -3.11
N LYS A 34 -4.10 3.73 -2.97
CA LYS A 34 -4.12 4.62 -1.81
C LYS A 34 -4.75 3.88 -0.65
N GLN A 35 -3.96 3.68 0.40
CA GLN A 35 -4.41 3.05 1.64
C GLN A 35 -4.60 4.12 2.71
N LYS A 36 -5.61 3.94 3.56
CA LYS A 36 -5.95 4.89 4.63
C LYS A 36 -6.41 4.15 5.87
N GLU A 37 -6.04 4.68 7.03
CA GLU A 37 -6.53 4.20 8.32
C GLU A 37 -6.66 5.36 9.30
N VAL A 38 -7.69 5.33 10.16
CA VAL A 38 -7.81 6.25 11.28
C VAL A 38 -7.34 5.56 12.56
N VAL A 39 -6.36 6.15 13.22
CA VAL A 39 -5.78 5.63 14.46
C VAL A 39 -5.96 6.62 15.61
N ARG A 40 -6.13 6.09 16.82
CA ARG A 40 -6.11 6.89 18.05
C ARG A 40 -4.91 6.48 18.88
N ILE A 41 -4.05 7.46 19.19
CA ILE A 41 -2.88 7.25 20.06
C ILE A 41 -3.13 7.86 21.44
N GLY A 42 -2.76 7.12 22.48
CA GLY A 42 -2.96 7.52 23.89
C GLY A 42 -1.73 8.10 24.57
N ARG A 43 -0.61 8.23 23.84
CA ARG A 43 0.69 8.73 24.32
C ARG A 43 1.48 9.30 23.16
N ASP A 44 2.55 10.00 23.47
CA ASP A 44 3.46 10.53 22.47
C ASP A 44 4.03 9.42 21.58
N HIS A 45 3.94 9.60 20.26
CA HIS A 45 4.56 8.74 19.25
C HIS A 45 5.55 9.56 18.44
N GLN A 46 6.79 9.11 18.35
CA GLN A 46 7.79 9.67 17.45
C GLN A 46 7.71 8.94 16.12
N LEU A 47 7.47 9.68 15.03
CA LEU A 47 7.36 9.17 13.68
C LEU A 47 8.03 10.13 12.70
N GLY A 48 9.00 9.64 11.93
CA GLY A 48 9.70 10.46 10.93
C GLY A 48 10.33 11.74 11.52
N GLY A 49 10.87 11.66 12.74
CA GLY A 49 11.45 12.81 13.45
C GLY A 49 10.44 13.75 14.13
N VAL A 50 9.13 13.52 13.96
CA VAL A 50 8.07 14.35 14.54
C VAL A 50 7.43 13.63 15.73
N THR A 51 7.20 14.37 16.82
CA THR A 51 6.42 13.87 17.97
C THR A 51 4.93 14.16 17.78
N LEU A 52 4.15 13.11 17.56
CA LEU A 52 2.69 13.12 17.57
C LEU A 52 2.20 13.07 19.02
N LYS A 53 1.29 13.97 19.40
CA LYS A 53 0.67 14.03 20.73
C LYS A 53 -0.56 13.11 20.80
N PRO A 54 -1.06 12.75 22.00
CA PRO A 54 -2.28 11.97 22.14
C PRO A 54 -3.43 12.57 21.33
N GLY A 55 -4.13 11.74 20.55
CA GLY A 55 -5.14 12.23 19.62
C GLY A 55 -5.56 11.21 18.56
N THR A 56 -6.41 11.65 17.65
CA THR A 56 -6.85 10.90 16.47
C THR A 56 -6.09 11.38 15.25
N TYR A 57 -5.66 10.45 14.40
CA TYR A 57 -4.87 10.72 13.20
C TYR A 57 -5.36 9.87 12.03
N LEU A 58 -5.29 10.44 10.83
CA LEU A 58 -5.48 9.75 9.57
C LEU A 58 -4.09 9.44 8.99
N VAL A 59 -3.78 8.16 8.85
CA VAL A 59 -2.56 7.66 8.21
C VAL A 59 -2.89 7.26 6.78
N ILE A 60 -2.14 7.78 5.82
CA ILE A 60 -2.32 7.49 4.40
C ILE A 60 -1.00 7.00 3.84
N HIS A 61 -1.04 5.87 3.15
CA HIS A 61 0.02 5.46 2.23
C HIS A 61 -0.47 5.66 0.79
N LYS A 62 0.33 6.36 -0.01
CA LYS A 62 0.13 6.50 -1.46
C LYS A 62 1.33 5.86 -2.12
N ASP A 63 1.11 4.76 -2.84
CA ASP A 63 2.14 4.26 -3.74
C ASP A 63 2.38 5.37 -4.79
N MET A 64 3.64 5.73 -5.03
CA MET A 64 3.98 6.78 -6.00
C MET A 64 4.53 6.20 -7.30
N GLY A 65 4.61 4.86 -7.40
CA GLY A 65 5.26 4.15 -8.49
C GLY A 65 6.77 4.42 -8.57
N ASP A 66 7.40 3.99 -9.66
CA ASP A 66 8.84 4.22 -9.95
C ASP A 66 9.15 5.67 -10.36
N LYS A 67 8.43 6.65 -9.80
CA LYS A 67 8.76 8.05 -10.02
C LYS A 67 10.11 8.32 -9.36
N GLN A 68 11.15 8.42 -10.19
CA GLN A 68 12.50 8.77 -9.76
C GLN A 68 12.49 10.14 -9.07
N GLY A 69 12.42 10.11 -7.75
CA GLY A 69 12.33 11.27 -6.87
C GLY A 69 11.91 10.77 -5.50
N VAL A 70 12.61 11.16 -4.44
CA VAL A 70 12.34 10.65 -3.09
C VAL A 70 11.11 11.38 -2.52
N GLU A 71 9.94 11.10 -3.08
CA GLU A 71 8.68 11.65 -2.60
C GLU A 71 8.16 10.83 -1.41
N ALA A 72 7.66 11.51 -0.38
CA ALA A 72 7.04 10.84 0.76
C ALA A 72 5.88 9.94 0.30
N CYS A 73 5.90 8.66 0.66
CA CYS A 73 4.81 7.71 0.42
C CYS A 73 3.83 7.64 1.59
N THR A 74 4.22 8.08 2.79
CA THR A 74 3.39 8.04 4.00
C THR A 74 3.10 9.44 4.51
N PHE A 75 1.82 9.71 4.77
CA PHE A 75 1.30 10.99 5.24
C PHE A 75 0.46 10.77 6.48
N VAL A 76 0.63 11.61 7.49
CA VAL A 76 -0.16 11.57 8.73
C VAL A 76 -0.81 12.91 8.96
N TYR A 77 -2.14 12.92 9.08
CA TYR A 77 -2.95 14.11 9.32
C TYR A 77 -3.58 14.03 10.71
N ARG A 78 -3.68 15.16 11.41
CA ARG A 78 -4.47 15.29 12.64
C ARG A 78 -5.95 15.15 12.29
N GLY A 79 -6.70 14.42 13.12
CA GLY A 79 -8.12 14.14 12.89
C GLY A 79 -8.34 13.00 11.90
N THR A 80 -9.41 13.09 11.12
CA THR A 80 -9.88 12.01 10.23
C THR A 80 -9.92 12.40 8.76
N SER A 81 -9.42 13.58 8.42
CA SER A 81 -9.54 14.19 7.08
C SER A 81 -8.18 14.54 6.51
N GLU A 82 -8.04 14.37 5.18
CA GLU A 82 -6.85 14.77 4.44
C GLU A 82 -6.93 16.27 4.13
N THR A 83 -6.61 17.11 5.12
CA THR A 83 -6.58 18.56 4.96
C THR A 83 -5.16 19.06 5.18
N GLU A 84 -4.64 19.87 4.26
CA GLU A 84 -3.24 20.31 4.28
C GLU A 84 -2.83 20.98 5.59
N LYS A 85 -3.70 21.82 6.17
CA LYS A 85 -3.48 22.46 7.48
C LYS A 85 -3.28 21.48 8.64
N ASP A 86 -3.77 20.25 8.50
CA ASP A 86 -3.75 19.22 9.53
C ASP A 86 -2.64 18.20 9.29
N LEU A 87 -1.87 18.33 8.21
CA LEU A 87 -0.73 17.46 7.92
C LEU A 87 0.33 17.60 9.02
N ALA A 88 0.60 16.50 9.72
CA ALA A 88 1.57 16.43 10.80
C ALA A 88 2.91 15.80 10.38
N VAL A 89 2.87 14.77 9.52
CA VAL A 89 4.08 14.05 9.08
C VAL A 89 4.00 13.72 7.59
N LYS A 90 5.13 13.89 6.91
CA LYS A 90 5.43 13.34 5.58
C LYS A 90 6.69 12.52 5.72
N THR A 91 6.66 11.24 5.34
CA THR A 91 7.84 10.39 5.44
C THR A 91 7.87 9.34 4.35
N ILE A 92 9.08 8.85 4.07
CA ILE A 92 9.33 7.76 3.13
C ILE A 92 9.28 6.45 3.90
N CYS A 93 8.84 5.41 3.19
CA CYS A 93 8.60 4.07 3.67
C CYS A 93 9.38 3.09 2.79
N ARG A 94 9.93 2.05 3.39
CA ARG A 94 10.48 0.89 2.66
C ARG A 94 9.57 -0.30 2.88
N ARG A 95 9.00 -0.84 1.80
CA ARG A 95 8.16 -2.03 1.86
C ARG A 95 8.99 -3.27 2.17
N THR A 96 8.45 -4.16 2.99
CA THR A 96 8.99 -5.50 3.24
C THR A 96 7.82 -6.46 3.26
N GLN A 97 7.93 -7.54 2.48
CA GLN A 97 6.87 -8.53 2.36
C GLN A 97 6.58 -9.19 3.72
N ALA A 98 5.30 -9.37 4.03
CA ALA A 98 4.81 -9.97 5.26
C ALA A 98 3.48 -10.71 5.02
N GLU A 99 3.01 -11.41 6.05
CA GLU A 99 1.64 -11.93 6.04
C GLU A 99 0.64 -10.77 6.20
N ALA A 100 -0.46 -10.83 5.46
CA ALA A 100 -1.50 -9.81 5.54
C ALA A 100 -2.20 -9.81 6.91
N VAL A 101 -2.41 -8.62 7.46
CA VAL A 101 -3.07 -8.43 8.76
C VAL A 101 -4.53 -8.02 8.58
N LYS A 102 -5.41 -8.44 9.49
CA LYS A 102 -6.84 -8.06 9.44
C LYS A 102 -7.11 -6.62 9.91
N GLN A 103 -6.20 -6.05 10.67
CA GLN A 103 -6.32 -4.74 11.30
C GLN A 103 -5.02 -3.98 11.15
N PHE A 104 -5.11 -2.65 11.16
CA PHE A 104 -3.94 -1.80 11.09
C PHE A 104 -3.00 -2.07 12.25
N LYS A 105 -1.72 -2.26 11.93
CA LYS A 105 -0.67 -2.59 12.90
C LYS A 105 0.35 -1.46 12.94
N ILE A 106 0.77 -1.09 14.14
CA ILE A 106 1.89 -0.19 14.40
C ILE A 106 2.91 -0.96 15.22
N GLU A 107 4.15 -1.06 14.75
CA GLU A 107 5.25 -1.59 15.55
C GLU A 107 6.09 -0.43 16.08
N SER A 108 6.39 -0.47 17.37
CA SER A 108 7.09 0.61 18.05
C SER A 108 7.91 0.12 19.25
N THR A 109 8.94 0.89 19.60
CA THR A 109 9.73 0.69 20.82
C THR A 109 9.40 1.78 21.83
N ARG A 110 9.19 1.39 23.09
CA ARG A 110 9.01 2.34 24.19
C ARG A 110 10.35 2.94 24.62
N GLN A 111 10.39 4.27 24.74
CA GLN A 111 11.53 5.02 25.27
C GLN A 111 11.44 5.19 26.79
N ALA A 112 12.54 5.62 27.41
CA ALA A 112 12.63 5.83 28.85
C ALA A 112 11.62 6.87 29.38
N ASP A 113 11.26 7.86 28.55
CA ASP A 113 10.26 8.89 28.85
C ASP A 113 8.80 8.41 28.66
N GLY A 114 8.60 7.15 28.24
CA GLY A 114 7.30 6.54 28.03
C GLY A 114 6.68 6.77 26.65
N SER A 115 7.31 7.56 25.79
CA SER A 115 6.92 7.73 24.38
C SER A 115 7.22 6.47 23.56
N LEU A 116 6.63 6.38 22.37
CA LEU A 116 6.81 5.26 21.43
C LEU A 116 7.48 5.73 20.14
N VAL A 117 8.62 5.14 19.77
CA VAL A 117 9.21 5.34 18.44
C VAL A 117 8.58 4.36 17.48
N VAL A 118 7.90 4.85 16.45
CA VAL A 118 7.25 4.02 15.43
C VAL A 118 8.28 3.60 14.38
N HIS A 119 8.39 2.29 14.16
CA HIS A 119 9.31 1.69 13.19
C HIS A 119 8.61 1.26 11.92
N SER A 120 7.37 0.80 12.04
CA SER A 120 6.63 0.30 10.88
C SER A 120 5.12 0.42 11.07
N ILE A 121 4.43 0.44 9.94
CA ILE A 121 2.97 0.32 9.87
C ILE A 121 2.59 -0.75 8.86
N GLN A 122 1.43 -1.37 9.06
CA GLN A 122 0.84 -2.29 8.10
C GLN A 122 -0.66 -2.04 7.98
N PHE A 123 -1.15 -1.87 6.77
CA PHE A 123 -2.57 -1.65 6.51
C PHE A 123 -3.36 -2.96 6.51
N PRO A 124 -4.67 -2.93 6.79
CA PRO A 124 -5.52 -4.11 6.68
C PRO A 124 -5.47 -4.73 5.28
N ASN A 125 -5.28 -6.04 5.24
CA ASN A 125 -5.14 -6.88 4.04
C ASN A 125 -3.93 -6.54 3.16
N ASP A 126 -2.98 -5.76 3.69
CA ASP A 126 -1.73 -5.45 2.99
C ASP A 126 -0.70 -6.55 3.22
N GLY A 127 -0.16 -7.10 2.13
CA GLY A 127 0.92 -8.09 2.15
C GLY A 127 2.30 -7.46 2.39
N ASP A 128 2.38 -6.14 2.56
CA ASP A 128 3.62 -5.43 2.83
C ASP A 128 3.57 -4.67 4.16
N VAL A 129 4.67 -4.74 4.92
CA VAL A 129 4.97 -3.84 6.03
C VAL A 129 5.70 -2.61 5.50
N HIS A 130 5.25 -1.43 5.91
CA HIS A 130 5.87 -0.14 5.56
C HIS A 130 6.81 0.28 6.68
N ASN A 131 8.11 0.06 6.50
CA ASN A 131 9.12 0.48 7.46
C ASN A 131 9.36 1.98 7.34
N LEU A 132 9.15 2.70 8.44
CA LEU A 132 9.20 4.15 8.54
C LEU A 132 10.51 4.55 9.23
N GLY A 133 11.25 5.51 8.67
CA GLY A 133 12.35 6.15 9.39
C GLY A 133 13.70 5.41 9.42
N GLY A 134 14.14 4.83 8.30
CA GLY A 134 15.57 4.58 8.09
C GLY A 134 16.30 5.86 7.70
N GLU A 135 16.93 6.55 8.66
CA GLU A 135 17.95 7.63 8.59
C GLU A 135 18.01 8.60 7.37
N ALA A 136 16.96 8.78 6.57
CA ALA A 136 16.99 9.67 5.41
C ALA A 136 15.99 10.82 5.58
N GLY A 137 16.53 11.99 5.93
CA GLY A 137 15.95 13.28 5.56
C GLY A 137 14.76 13.74 6.40
N ALA A 138 15.00 14.08 7.68
CA ALA A 138 14.20 15.11 8.33
C ALA A 138 14.54 16.46 7.66
N GLU A 139 13.94 16.74 6.50
CA GLU A 139 13.92 18.09 5.96
C GLU A 139 12.97 18.91 6.83
N HIS A 140 13.55 19.55 7.84
CA HIS A 140 12.92 20.62 8.59
C HIS A 140 12.49 21.70 7.60
N SER A 141 11.20 21.74 7.25
CA SER A 141 10.60 22.93 6.64
C SER A 141 10.51 24.02 7.71
N HIS A 142 11.65 24.66 7.98
CA HIS A 142 11.68 25.94 8.67
C HIS A 142 11.17 26.99 7.69
N SER A 143 9.86 27.26 7.72
CA SER A 143 9.31 28.49 7.17
C SER A 143 9.81 29.66 8.04
N THR A 144 10.92 30.28 7.63
CA THR A 144 11.34 31.58 8.15
C THR A 144 10.65 32.67 7.33
N THR A 145 9.45 33.08 7.74
CA THR A 145 8.94 34.41 7.38
C THR A 145 9.23 35.33 8.57
N LYS A 146 10.24 36.18 8.42
CA LYS A 146 10.55 37.25 9.37
C LYS A 146 9.74 38.49 8.98
N PRO A 147 9.22 39.28 9.95
CA PRO A 147 8.62 40.59 9.68
C PRO A 147 9.66 41.62 9.24
#